data_AF-A0A4P9WCX9-F1
#
_entry.id   AF-A0A4P9WCX9-F1
#
_cell.length_a   1.000
_cell.length_b   1.000
_cell.length_c   1.000
_cell.angle_alpha   90.00
_cell.angle_beta   90.00
_cell.angle_gamma   90.00
#
_symmetry.space_group_name_H-M   'P 1'
#
loop_
_entity.id
_entity.type
_entity.pdbx_description
1 polymer ?
#
loop_
_entity_poly.entity_id
_entity_poly.type
_entity_poly.pdbx_seq_one_letter_code
_entity_poly.pdbx_strand_id
1 'polypeptide(L)'
;ARRLGGGRDDAEEIKRHPWFDGVDWDAFLEKRVPPPWVPKITHPTDVSNFDPEYTREKLNMTPINSVLSEQDQNEFRDFDYVSGW
;
A
#
# COMPACT_ATOMS: atom_id res chain seq x y z
N ALA A 1 1.22 -19.32 -20.13
CA ALA A 1 0.75 -17.94 -20.34
C ALA A 1 1.81 -17.17 -21.16
N ARG A 2 1.44 -16.11 -21.90
CA ARG A 2 2.37 -15.35 -22.78
C ARG A 2 2.78 -13.98 -22.22
N ARG A 3 2.34 -13.65 -21.00
CA ARG A 3 2.71 -12.42 -20.29
C ARG A 3 4.01 -12.68 -19.54
N LEU A 4 4.98 -11.76 -19.62
CA LEU A 4 6.22 -11.80 -18.85
C LEU A 4 5.88 -11.91 -17.34
N GLY A 5 6.56 -12.81 -16.63
CA GLY A 5 6.27 -13.11 -15.23
C GLY A 5 5.06 -14.02 -15.01
N GLY A 6 4.42 -14.52 -16.07
CA GLY A 6 3.34 -15.52 -15.97
C GLY A 6 3.82 -16.97 -15.98
N GLY A 7 5.14 -17.18 -15.96
CA GLY A 7 5.80 -18.49 -15.92
C GLY A 7 6.15 -18.95 -14.50
N ARG A 8 6.92 -20.05 -14.40
CA ARG A 8 7.37 -20.58 -13.10
C ARG A 8 8.34 -19.66 -12.38
N ASP A 9 9.08 -18.86 -13.13
CA ASP A 9 10.11 -17.95 -12.60
C ASP A 9 9.54 -16.62 -12.09
N ASP A 10 8.26 -16.31 -12.41
CA ASP A 10 7.53 -15.15 -11.89
C ASP A 10 8.34 -13.83 -11.97
N ALA A 11 8.51 -13.14 -10.85
CA ALA A 11 9.26 -11.89 -10.75
C ALA A 11 10.72 -12.00 -11.19
N GLU A 12 11.36 -13.17 -11.09
CA GLU A 12 12.76 -13.34 -11.52
C GLU A 12 12.90 -13.24 -13.04
N GLU A 13 11.86 -13.59 -13.80
CA GLU A 13 11.81 -13.35 -15.24
C GLU A 13 11.80 -11.84 -15.55
N ILE A 14 11.05 -11.06 -14.76
CA ILE A 14 10.92 -9.61 -14.91
C ILE A 14 12.24 -8.91 -14.52
N LYS A 15 12.85 -9.31 -13.40
CA LYS A 15 14.10 -8.73 -12.89
C LYS A 15 15.28 -8.87 -13.85
N ARG A 16 15.30 -9.94 -14.64
CA ARG A 16 16.33 -10.21 -15.67
C ARG A 16 16.10 -9.48 -17.00
N HIS A 17 15.00 -8.74 -17.15
CA HIS A 17 14.70 -8.05 -18.40
C HIS A 17 15.69 -6.89 -18.63
N PRO A 18 16.20 -6.66 -19.86
CA PRO A 18 17.23 -5.65 -20.15
C PRO A 18 16.89 -4.21 -19.72
N TRP A 19 15.61 -3.91 -19.57
CA TRP A 19 15.16 -2.61 -19.03
C TRP A 19 15.69 -2.34 -17.61
N PHE A 20 15.92 -3.38 -16.82
CA PHE A 20 16.43 -3.32 -15.45
C PHE A 20 17.94 -3.61 -15.35
N ASP A 21 18.68 -3.57 -16.47
CA ASP A 21 20.13 -3.79 -16.44
C ASP A 21 20.82 -2.80 -15.48
N GLY A 22 21.63 -3.33 -14.57
CA GLY A 22 22.33 -2.55 -13.55
C GLY A 22 21.52 -2.26 -12.28
N VAL A 23 20.29 -2.73 -12.17
CA VAL A 23 19.50 -2.64 -10.93
C VAL A 23 20.04 -3.64 -9.90
N ASP A 24 20.54 -3.13 -8.77
CA ASP A 24 20.84 -3.93 -7.58
C ASP A 24 19.57 -4.11 -6.73
N TRP A 25 18.87 -5.22 -6.97
CA TRP A 25 17.60 -5.52 -6.32
C TRP A 25 17.70 -5.63 -4.79
N ASP A 26 18.83 -6.09 -4.26
CA ASP A 26 19.05 -6.19 -2.81
C ASP A 26 19.24 -4.79 -2.21
N ALA A 27 19.99 -3.90 -2.88
CA ALA A 27 20.11 -2.51 -2.44
C ALA A 27 18.77 -1.75 -2.48
N PHE A 28 17.89 -2.03 -3.45
CA PHE A 28 16.54 -1.46 -3.47
C PHE A 28 15.68 -2.01 -2.32
N LEU A 29 15.72 -3.32 -2.07
CA LEU A 29 14.98 -3.95 -0.97
C LEU A 29 15.41 -3.41 0.40
N GLU A 30 16.72 -3.21 0.59
CA GLU A 30 17.31 -2.64 1.80
C GLU A 30 17.19 -1.10 1.87
N LYS A 31 16.53 -0.46 0.90
CA LYS A 31 16.34 1.00 0.83
C LYS A 31 17.66 1.79 0.80
N ARG A 32 18.74 1.20 0.26
CA ARG A 32 20.06 1.84 0.10
C ARG A 32 20.14 2.72 -1.15
N VAL A 33 19.29 2.46 -2.16
CA VAL A 33 19.21 3.32 -3.35
C VAL A 33 18.30 4.52 -3.04
N PRO A 34 18.79 5.77 -3.13
CA PRO A 34 17.97 6.94 -2.88
C PRO A 34 16.88 7.05 -3.96
N PRO A 35 15.61 7.35 -3.57
CA PRO A 35 14.57 7.54 -4.56
C PRO A 35 14.86 8.79 -5.41
N PRO A 36 14.53 8.79 -6.71
CA PRO A 36 14.77 9.94 -7.59
C PRO A 36 13.95 11.17 -7.20
N TRP A 37 12.91 10.99 -6.39
CA TRP A 37 12.06 12.04 -5.87
C TRP A 37 11.72 11.77 -4.41
N VAL A 38 11.79 12.82 -3.58
CA VAL A 38 11.41 12.79 -2.17
C VAL A 38 10.28 13.81 -1.99
N PRO A 39 9.08 13.40 -1.49
CA PRO A 39 7.99 14.33 -1.24
C PRO A 39 8.38 15.39 -0.21
N LYS A 40 7.90 16.61 -0.41
CA LYS A 40 8.06 17.66 0.60
C LYS A 40 7.08 17.41 1.74
N ILE A 41 7.61 17.32 2.95
CA ILE A 41 6.84 17.19 4.20
C ILE A 41 7.35 18.27 5.14
N THR A 42 6.45 19.11 5.63
CA THR A 42 6.82 20.28 6.45
C THR A 42 6.72 20.01 7.95
N HIS A 43 5.87 19.06 8.37
CA HIS A 43 5.67 18.67 9.76
C HIS A 43 4.98 17.28 9.87
N PRO A 44 4.94 16.62 11.05
CA PRO A 44 4.46 15.25 11.19
C PRO A 44 2.99 14.99 10.80
N THR A 45 2.15 16.04 10.80
CA THR A 45 0.72 15.95 10.42
C THR A 45 0.43 16.63 9.08
N ASP A 46 1.47 16.84 8.26
CA ASP A 46 1.32 17.49 6.95
C ASP A 46 0.52 16.60 5.98
N VAL A 47 -0.59 17.14 5.49
CA VAL A 47 -1.48 16.49 4.53
C VAL A 47 -1.41 17.13 3.13
N SER A 48 -0.40 17.96 2.83
CA SER A 48 -0.31 18.70 1.55
C SER A 48 -0.09 17.83 0.32
N ASN A 49 0.30 16.56 0.50
CA ASN A 49 0.48 15.59 -0.59
C ASN A 49 -0.80 14.77 -0.87
N PHE A 50 -1.90 15.05 -0.16
CA PHE A 50 -3.23 14.47 -0.39
C PHE A 50 -4.14 15.51 -1.07
N ASP A 51 -5.20 15.04 -1.72
CA ASP A 51 -6.14 15.95 -2.38
C ASP A 51 -6.82 16.88 -1.35
N PRO A 52 -6.84 18.21 -1.59
CA PRO A 52 -7.58 19.16 -0.77
C PRO A 52 -9.09 18.87 -0.64
N GLU A 53 -9.71 18.15 -1.58
CA GLU A 53 -11.11 17.73 -1.48
C GLU A 53 -11.34 16.96 -0.18
N TYR A 54 -10.49 15.98 0.14
CA TYR A 54 -10.64 15.11 1.31
C TYR A 54 -10.08 15.71 2.60
N THR A 55 -8.96 16.41 2.53
CA THR A 55 -8.30 16.96 3.73
C THR A 55 -9.08 18.12 4.37
N ARG A 56 -10.05 18.68 3.65
CA ARG A 56 -10.98 19.71 4.15
C ARG A 56 -12.28 19.14 4.70
N GLU A 57 -12.54 17.85 4.51
CA GLU A 57 -13.73 17.21 5.07
C GLU A 57 -13.65 17.14 6.60
N LYS A 58 -14.82 17.00 7.23
CA LYS A 58 -14.87 16.77 8.68
C LYS A 58 -14.45 15.33 8.97
N LEU A 59 -13.54 15.15 9.92
CA LEU A 59 -13.18 13.83 10.43
C LEU A 59 -14.31 13.30 11.31
N ASN A 60 -15.26 12.59 10.71
CA ASN A 60 -16.36 11.96 11.44
C ASN A 60 -16.66 10.56 10.91
N MET A 61 -17.11 9.69 11.82
CA MET A 61 -17.78 8.46 11.43
C MET A 61 -19.20 8.83 11.02
N THR A 62 -19.49 8.80 9.72
CA THR A 62 -20.83 9.08 9.20
C THR A 62 -21.83 8.09 9.82
N PRO A 63 -22.87 8.54 10.55
CA PRO A 63 -23.84 7.66 11.15
C PRO A 63 -24.57 6.83 10.11
N ILE A 64 -24.79 5.55 10.41
CA ILE A 64 -25.59 4.65 9.59
C ILE A 64 -26.90 4.38 10.35
N ASN A 65 -28.04 4.47 9.68
CA ASN A 65 -29.37 4.28 10.29
C ASN A 65 -29.79 2.80 10.39
N SER A 66 -28.86 1.85 10.22
CA SER A 66 -29.12 0.42 10.25
C SER A 66 -28.30 -0.26 11.34
N VAL A 67 -28.90 -1.21 12.03
CA VAL A 67 -28.23 -2.08 12.99
C VAL A 67 -28.18 -3.48 12.39
N LEU A 68 -26.98 -4.06 12.31
CA LEU A 68 -26.77 -5.44 11.86
C LEU A 68 -27.30 -6.43 12.90
N SER A 69 -27.77 -7.60 12.46
CA SER A 69 -28.13 -8.68 13.37
C SER A 69 -26.90 -9.30 14.03
N GLU A 70 -27.09 -10.06 15.10
CA GLU A 70 -26.00 -10.83 15.73
C GLU A 70 -25.36 -11.83 14.75
N GLN A 71 -26.19 -12.43 13.89
CA GLN A 71 -25.71 -13.35 12.86
C GLN A 71 -24.79 -12.65 11.86
N ASP A 72 -25.15 -11.44 11.41
CA ASP A 72 -24.31 -10.65 10.50
C ASP A 72 -23.03 -10.19 11.19
N GLN A 73 -23.11 -9.76 12.46
CA GLN A 73 -21.93 -9.35 13.24
C GLN A 73 -20.94 -10.50 13.43
N ASN A 74 -21.44 -11.72 13.57
CA ASN A 74 -20.60 -12.91 13.72
C ASN A 74 -19.80 -13.24 12.45
N GLU A 75 -20.17 -12.70 11.27
CA GLU A 75 -19.34 -12.79 10.05
C GLU A 75 -18.02 -12.02 10.18
N PHE A 76 -17.93 -11.05 11.09
CA PHE A 76 -16.74 -10.21 11.32
C PHE A 76 -15.91 -10.65 12.53
N ARG A 77 -16.22 -11.78 13.18
CA ARG A 77 -15.60 -12.18 14.45
C ARG A 77 -14.07 -12.33 14.41
N ASP A 78 -13.51 -12.55 13.22
CA ASP A 78 -12.08 -12.77 12.97
C ASP A 78 -11.44 -11.57 12.22
N PHE A 79 -12.07 -10.39 12.26
CA PHE A 79 -11.60 -9.17 11.57
C PHE A 79 -10.40 -8.51 12.26
N ASP A 80 -10.40 -8.48 13.59
CA ASP A 80 -9.39 -7.76 14.36
C ASP A 80 -8.02 -8.43 14.22
N TYR A 81 -7.00 -7.62 13.87
CA TYR A 81 -5.63 -8.06 13.74
C TYR A 81 -4.68 -7.05 14.38
N VAL A 82 -3.71 -7.57 15.13
CA VAL A 82 -2.59 -6.79 15.65
C VAL A 82 -1.30 -7.45 15.17
N SER A 83 -0.45 -6.65 14.53
CA SER A 83 0.87 -7.11 14.15
C SER A 83 1.70 -7.48 15.39
N GLY A 84 2.49 -8.56 15.28
CA GLY A 84 3.45 -8.99 16.30
C GLY A 84 4.88 -8.49 16.09
N TRP A 85 5.15 -7.65 15.09
CA TRP A 85 6.48 -7.07 14.83
C TRP A 85 6.66 -5.68 15.46
#